data_AF-A0A972UQA6-F1
#
_entry.id   AF-A0A972UQA6-F1
#
_cell.length_a   1.000
_cell.length_b   1.000
_cell.length_c   1.000
_cell.angle_alpha   90.00
_cell.angle_beta   90.00
_cell.angle_gamma   90.00
#
_symmetry.space_group_name_H-M   'P 1'
#
loop_
_entity.id
_entity.type
_entity.pdbx_description
1 polymer ?
#
loop_
_entity_poly.entity_id
_entity_poly.type
_entity_poly.pdbx_seq_one_letter_code
_entity_poly.pdbx_strand_id
1 'polypeptide(L)'
;MTADRPITHGLRPGMPLVRKRLGLAFLPALVLALVLSGPARAQFILFHNAVGDWSVTCWRDLVGEERSCRVSAPKAALGAQFAPNVIEVREWSSGRFQVIVSVRDRVMPGMPLTLRVDGLALHETTIRADGKAWWSDEEAAKIILEMQAGRKVVYRVQTLPDGMPRDMRVSLVPFKRAFQIYRSVLRSHAGLVD
;
A
#
# COMPACT_ATOMS: atom_id res chain seq x y z
N MET A 1 -0.38 -1.32 -77.08
CA MET A 1 -1.19 -2.37 -76.46
C MET A 1 -1.32 -1.95 -74.99
N THR A 2 -2.23 -1.07 -74.56
CA THR A 2 -3.69 -0.96 -74.86
C THR A 2 -4.41 -2.29 -74.59
N ALA A 3 -5.50 -2.40 -73.81
CA ALA A 3 -6.32 -1.42 -73.05
C ALA A 3 -7.08 -2.18 -71.90
N ASP A 4 -7.90 -1.64 -70.98
CA ASP A 4 -8.36 -0.27 -70.64
C ASP A 4 -8.93 -0.25 -69.17
N ARG A 5 -9.71 0.79 -68.77
CA ARG A 5 -10.64 0.80 -67.63
C ARG A 5 -12.11 0.81 -68.09
N PRO A 6 -13.07 0.60 -67.17
CA PRO A 6 -14.05 1.67 -67.00
C PRO A 6 -14.39 2.03 -65.54
N ILE A 7 -14.88 3.27 -65.39
CA ILE A 7 -15.38 3.91 -64.16
C ILE A 7 -16.91 3.90 -64.23
N THR A 8 -17.60 3.75 -63.10
CA THR A 8 -19.02 4.14 -62.98
C THR A 8 -19.24 5.11 -61.83
N HIS A 9 -19.84 6.27 -62.16
CA HIS A 9 -20.24 7.32 -61.23
C HIS A 9 -21.62 7.03 -60.60
N GLY A 10 -21.86 7.57 -59.40
CA GLY A 10 -23.16 7.51 -58.71
C GLY A 10 -23.40 8.68 -57.75
N LEU A 11 -23.66 9.87 -58.30
CA LEU A 11 -24.39 10.95 -57.62
C LEU A 11 -25.91 10.54 -57.55
N ARG A 12 -26.83 11.05 -56.71
CA ARG A 12 -26.94 12.33 -55.97
C ARG A 12 -28.00 12.21 -54.80
N PRO A 13 -28.72 13.24 -54.27
CA PRO A 13 -28.94 13.39 -52.82
C PRO A 13 -30.39 13.13 -52.33
N GLY A 14 -30.61 13.22 -51.01
CA GLY A 14 -31.97 13.18 -50.42
C GLY A 14 -32.06 13.55 -48.93
N MET A 15 -32.06 14.84 -48.62
CA MET A 15 -32.84 15.42 -47.50
C MET A 15 -34.09 16.09 -48.12
N PRO A 16 -35.17 16.44 -47.37
CA PRO A 16 -35.35 16.38 -45.91
C PRO A 16 -36.66 15.67 -45.47
N LEU A 17 -36.90 15.56 -44.16
CA LEU A 17 -38.18 16.02 -43.58
C LEU A 17 -38.13 16.14 -42.05
N VAL A 18 -38.61 17.30 -41.57
CA VAL A 18 -38.81 17.60 -40.15
C VAL A 18 -39.95 16.76 -39.59
N ARG A 19 -39.76 16.13 -38.43
CA ARG A 19 -40.88 15.72 -37.58
C ARG A 19 -40.59 16.00 -36.11
N LYS A 20 -41.03 17.16 -35.65
CA LYS A 20 -41.17 17.47 -34.21
C LYS A 20 -41.99 16.34 -33.56
N ARG A 21 -41.38 15.59 -32.64
CA ARG A 21 -42.13 14.84 -31.63
C ARG A 21 -41.98 15.57 -30.30
N LEU A 22 -43.08 16.15 -29.86
CA LEU A 22 -43.27 16.57 -28.47
C LEU A 22 -43.12 15.30 -27.61
N GLY A 23 -42.08 15.25 -26.78
CA GLY A 23 -41.75 14.11 -25.93
C GLY A 23 -41.71 14.55 -24.48
N LEU A 24 -42.54 13.91 -23.66
CA LEU A 24 -42.73 14.13 -22.22
C LEU A 24 -41.48 14.52 -21.43
N ALA A 25 -41.69 15.39 -20.44
CA ALA A 25 -40.70 15.75 -19.46
C ALA A 25 -40.15 14.52 -18.71
N PHE A 26 -38.82 14.40 -18.67
CA PHE A 26 -38.10 13.66 -17.64
C PHE A 26 -37.24 14.67 -16.89
N LEU A 27 -37.74 15.11 -15.73
CA LEU A 27 -36.91 15.71 -14.70
C LEU A 27 -35.90 14.62 -14.28
N PRO A 28 -34.58 14.84 -14.42
CA PRO A 28 -33.63 13.96 -13.75
C PRO A 28 -33.83 14.15 -12.25
N ALA A 29 -34.40 13.14 -11.59
CA ALA A 29 -34.43 13.09 -10.14
C ALA A 29 -32.99 13.15 -9.65
N LEU A 30 -32.60 14.29 -9.08
CA LEU A 30 -31.30 14.48 -8.47
C LEU A 30 -31.27 13.63 -7.20
N VAL A 31 -30.93 12.35 -7.35
CA VAL A 31 -30.71 11.44 -6.23
C VAL A 31 -29.48 11.96 -5.50
N LEU A 32 -29.73 12.79 -4.48
CA LEU A 32 -28.72 13.30 -3.57
C LEU A 32 -28.24 12.10 -2.74
N ALA A 33 -27.29 11.35 -3.29
CA ALA A 33 -26.62 10.28 -2.60
C ALA A 33 -25.90 10.88 -1.40
N LEU A 34 -26.55 10.82 -0.24
CA LEU A 34 -25.93 11.01 1.07
C LEU A 34 -24.85 9.95 1.19
N VAL A 35 -23.64 10.31 0.76
CA VAL A 35 -22.42 9.56 1.06
C VAL A 35 -22.27 9.65 2.57
N LEU A 36 -22.80 8.65 3.25
CA LEU A 36 -22.58 8.42 4.68
C LEU A 36 -21.09 8.20 4.86
N SER A 37 -20.38 9.31 5.10
CA SER A 37 -19.00 9.31 5.54
C SER A 37 -18.93 8.44 6.78
N GLY A 38 -18.35 7.24 6.66
CA GLY A 38 -18.21 6.33 7.78
C GLY A 38 -17.52 7.05 8.96
N PRO A 39 -17.90 6.74 10.21
CA PRO A 39 -17.38 7.45 11.37
C PRO A 39 -15.84 7.42 11.35
N ALA A 40 -15.24 8.60 11.52
CA ALA A 40 -13.79 8.72 11.56
C ALA A 40 -13.25 7.87 12.72
N ARG A 41 -12.54 6.78 12.40
CA ARG A 41 -11.95 5.87 13.39
C ARG A 41 -10.90 6.62 14.21
N ALA A 42 -11.27 7.01 15.41
CA ALA A 42 -10.36 7.64 16.36
C ALA A 42 -9.39 6.58 16.90
N GLN A 43 -8.10 6.75 16.60
CA GLN A 43 -7.02 5.89 17.07
C GLN A 43 -6.22 6.62 18.16
N PHE A 44 -6.04 5.99 19.32
CA PHE A 44 -5.18 6.50 20.38
C PHE A 44 -3.89 5.71 20.48
N ILE A 45 -2.75 6.41 20.49
CA ILE A 45 -1.44 5.81 20.74
C ILE A 45 -1.34 5.45 22.22
N LEU A 46 -1.17 4.16 22.51
CA LEU A 46 -0.98 3.62 23.86
C LEU A 46 0.50 3.58 24.26
N PHE A 47 1.38 3.36 23.27
CA PHE A 47 2.82 3.27 23.49
C PHE A 47 3.56 3.75 22.24
N HIS A 48 4.60 4.54 22.44
CA HIS A 48 5.56 4.89 21.40
C HIS A 48 6.98 4.90 21.96
N ASN A 49 7.91 4.25 21.25
CA ASN A 49 9.33 4.26 21.57
C ASN A 49 10.15 4.27 20.28
N ALA A 50 11.24 5.02 20.23
CA ALA A 50 12.13 5.10 19.08
C ALA A 50 13.55 4.65 19.44
N VAL A 51 14.15 3.84 18.58
CA VAL A 51 15.53 3.33 18.70
C VAL A 51 16.22 3.50 17.35
N GLY A 52 17.03 4.56 17.22
CA GLY A 52 17.59 4.97 15.93
C GLY A 52 16.48 5.27 14.91
N ASP A 53 16.58 4.68 13.73
CA ASP A 53 15.61 4.83 12.64
C ASP A 53 14.30 4.04 12.84
N TRP A 54 14.22 3.18 13.86
CA TRP A 54 13.06 2.33 14.11
C TRP A 54 12.18 2.89 15.23
N SER A 55 10.87 2.74 15.09
CA SER A 55 9.91 3.01 16.16
C SER A 55 8.99 1.83 16.43
N VAL A 56 8.72 1.57 17.70
CA VAL A 56 7.65 0.70 18.17
C VAL A 56 6.45 1.59 18.48
N THR A 57 5.31 1.34 17.83
CA THR A 57 4.07 2.09 18.07
C THR A 57 2.91 1.12 18.29
N CYS A 58 2.18 1.31 19.38
CA CYS A 58 0.93 0.62 19.66
C CYS A 58 -0.22 1.62 19.73
N TRP A 59 -1.36 1.25 19.17
CA TRP A 59 -2.59 2.03 19.24
C TRP A 59 -3.80 1.16 19.53
N ARG A 60 -4.91 1.81 19.88
CA ARG A 60 -6.25 1.21 19.98
C ARG A 60 -7.25 2.01 19.14
N ASP A 61 -8.08 1.32 18.37
CA ASP A 61 -9.27 1.89 17.74
C ASP A 61 -10.37 2.03 18.80
N LEU A 62 -10.96 3.22 18.93
CA LEU A 62 -12.06 3.47 19.88
C LEU A 62 -13.36 2.73 19.54
N VAL A 63 -13.58 2.41 18.26
CA VAL A 63 -14.88 1.92 17.79
C VAL A 63 -14.93 0.39 17.81
N GLY A 64 -13.81 -0.27 17.54
CA GLY A 64 -13.73 -1.74 17.47
C GLY A 64 -13.00 -2.41 18.64
N GLU A 65 -12.55 -1.64 19.64
CA GLU A 65 -11.57 -2.02 20.67
C GLU A 65 -10.25 -2.63 20.17
N GLU A 66 -10.08 -2.82 18.85
CA GLU A 66 -8.91 -3.40 18.19
C GLU A 66 -7.63 -2.68 18.62
N ARG A 67 -6.73 -3.45 19.23
CA ARG A 67 -5.42 -2.97 19.67
C ARG A 67 -4.38 -3.55 18.74
N SER A 68 -3.51 -2.70 18.20
CA SER A 68 -2.49 -3.13 17.25
C SER A 68 -1.15 -2.49 17.58
N CYS A 69 -0.08 -3.27 17.40
CA CYS A 69 1.29 -2.85 17.64
C CYS A 69 2.14 -3.22 16.41
N ARG A 70 3.04 -2.30 16.02
CA ARG A 70 4.06 -2.54 14.99
C ARG A 70 5.42 -2.02 15.42
N VAL A 71 6.46 -2.55 14.78
CA VAL A 71 7.80 -1.96 14.75
C VAL A 71 8.13 -1.56 13.31
N SER A 72 8.48 -0.30 13.08
CA SER A 72 8.52 0.30 11.73
C SER A 72 9.71 1.24 11.53
N ALA A 73 10.19 1.34 10.29
CA ALA A 73 11.22 2.29 9.87
C ALA A 73 10.97 2.83 8.44
N PRO A 74 11.45 4.04 8.12
CA PRO A 74 12.10 4.99 9.03
C PRO A 74 11.10 5.60 10.01
N LYS A 75 11.60 6.14 11.13
CA LYS A 75 10.79 6.91 12.09
C LYS A 75 10.08 8.04 11.34
N ALA A 76 8.77 8.15 11.52
CA ALA A 76 7.99 9.25 10.96
C ALA A 76 8.55 10.59 11.44
N ALA A 77 8.94 11.45 10.49
CA ALA A 77 9.41 12.80 10.75
C ALA A 77 8.23 13.77 10.68
N LEU A 78 7.90 14.40 11.82
CA LEU A 78 6.92 15.49 11.87
C LEU A 78 7.44 16.66 11.03
N GLY A 79 6.62 17.14 10.08
CA GLY A 79 7.00 18.21 9.16
C GLY A 79 7.70 17.77 7.86
N ALA A 80 7.89 16.46 7.62
CA ALA A 80 8.32 15.99 6.30
C ALA A 80 7.26 16.31 5.23
N GLN A 81 7.66 17.01 4.17
CA GLN A 81 6.77 17.38 3.05
C GLN A 81 6.22 16.17 2.28
N PHE A 82 6.91 15.04 2.37
CA PHE A 82 6.51 13.75 1.81
C PHE A 82 6.69 12.66 2.86
N ALA A 83 5.68 11.80 3.04
CA ALA A 83 5.79 10.63 3.90
C ALA A 83 6.71 9.59 3.22
N PRO A 84 7.76 9.08 3.89
CA PRO A 84 8.65 8.09 3.29
C PRO A 84 7.94 6.73 3.13
N ASN A 85 8.47 5.90 2.22
CA ASN A 85 8.14 4.47 2.18
C ASN A 85 8.54 3.83 3.52
N VAL A 86 7.66 2.99 4.08
CA VAL A 86 7.83 2.40 5.42
C VAL A 86 7.91 0.88 5.30
N ILE A 87 8.94 0.29 5.91
CA ILE A 87 8.95 -1.12 6.27
C ILE A 87 8.45 -1.28 7.70
N GLU A 88 7.51 -2.19 7.95
CA GLU A 88 7.00 -2.50 9.27
C GLU A 88 6.88 -4.01 9.50
N VAL A 89 7.03 -4.43 10.75
CA VAL A 89 6.74 -5.78 11.21
C VAL A 89 5.59 -5.69 12.21
N ARG A 90 4.57 -6.53 12.03
CA ARG A 90 3.44 -6.65 12.95
C ARG A 90 2.99 -8.10 13.13
N GLU A 91 2.48 -8.42 14.31
CA GLU A 91 1.70 -9.61 14.63
C GLU A 91 0.26 -9.32 14.21
N TRP A 92 -0.34 -10.20 13.41
CA TRP A 92 -1.69 -10.01 12.85
C TRP A 92 -2.70 -11.04 13.39
N SER A 93 -2.20 -12.11 13.98
CA SER A 93 -2.89 -13.02 14.89
C SER A 93 -1.84 -13.64 15.82
N SER A 94 -2.24 -14.24 16.94
CA SER A 94 -1.30 -14.70 17.98
C SER A 94 -0.17 -15.57 17.41
N GLY A 95 1.09 -15.12 17.58
CA GLY A 95 2.29 -15.79 17.08
C GLY A 95 2.56 -15.65 15.56
N ARG A 96 1.64 -15.06 14.79
CA ARG A 96 1.73 -14.96 13.32
C ARG A 96 2.07 -13.54 12.88
N PHE A 97 3.17 -13.41 12.15
CA PHE A 97 3.72 -12.12 11.73
C PHE A 97 3.49 -11.81 10.25
N GLN A 98 3.56 -10.52 9.96
CA GLN A 98 3.72 -9.96 8.62
C GLN A 98 4.93 -9.02 8.61
N VAL A 99 5.71 -9.09 7.54
CA VAL A 99 6.62 -8.01 7.13
C VAL A 99 5.94 -7.27 5.99
N ILE A 100 5.78 -5.96 6.13
CA ILE A 100 4.99 -5.12 5.21
C ILE A 100 5.86 -3.97 4.74
N VAL A 101 5.86 -3.70 3.44
CA VAL A 101 6.38 -2.45 2.88
C VAL A 101 5.20 -1.65 2.35
N SER A 102 4.98 -0.46 2.93
CA SER A 102 4.00 0.52 2.46
C SER A 102 4.70 1.53 1.56
N VAL A 103 4.32 1.57 0.29
CA VAL A 103 4.80 2.57 -0.68
C VAL A 103 3.89 3.80 -0.62
N ARG A 104 4.48 4.99 -0.54
CA ARG A 104 3.78 6.28 -0.46
C ARG A 104 3.75 7.03 -1.78
N ASP A 105 4.72 6.77 -2.64
CA ASP A 105 4.72 7.21 -4.03
C ASP A 105 3.61 6.50 -4.82
N ARG A 106 3.24 7.06 -5.99
CA ARG A 106 2.30 6.39 -6.89
C ARG A 106 2.92 5.11 -7.45
N VAL A 107 2.19 4.01 -7.35
CA VAL A 107 2.58 2.68 -7.80
C VAL A 107 1.42 2.03 -8.55
N MET A 108 1.75 1.15 -9.49
CA MET A 108 0.75 0.29 -10.14
C MET A 108 0.61 -1.02 -9.33
N PRO A 109 -0.61 -1.52 -9.08
CA PRO A 109 -0.80 -2.84 -8.48
C PRO A 109 -0.24 -3.95 -9.38
N GLY A 110 0.23 -5.04 -8.78
CA GLY A 110 0.90 -6.15 -9.47
C GLY A 110 2.38 -5.93 -9.75
N MET A 111 2.92 -4.72 -9.55
CA MET A 111 4.35 -4.45 -9.73
C MET A 111 5.19 -5.21 -8.69
N PRO A 112 6.38 -5.72 -9.07
CA PRO A 112 7.23 -6.47 -8.17
C PRO A 112 7.82 -5.55 -7.08
N LEU A 113 7.91 -6.09 -5.87
CA LEU A 113 8.68 -5.52 -4.78
C LEU A 113 9.60 -6.62 -4.24
N THR A 114 10.90 -6.33 -4.21
CA THR A 114 11.90 -7.26 -3.66
C THR A 114 12.50 -6.70 -2.38
N LEU A 115 12.87 -7.59 -1.47
CA LEU A 115 13.55 -7.30 -0.21
C LEU A 115 14.74 -8.23 -0.05
N ARG A 116 15.86 -7.70 0.46
CA ARG A 116 17.04 -8.48 0.81
C ARG A 116 17.71 -7.91 2.06
N VAL A 117 18.03 -8.77 3.02
CA VAL A 117 18.86 -8.42 4.16
C VAL A 117 20.33 -8.64 3.80
N ASP A 118 21.16 -7.61 3.98
CA ASP A 118 22.58 -7.58 3.58
C ASP A 118 22.88 -8.12 2.17
N GLY A 119 23.22 -9.41 2.08
CA GLY A 119 23.50 -10.17 0.87
C GLY A 119 22.90 -11.59 0.89
N LEU A 120 21.89 -11.81 1.76
CA LEU A 120 21.16 -13.07 1.90
C LEU A 120 20.16 -13.27 0.74
N ALA A 121 19.20 -14.17 0.92
CA ALA A 121 18.21 -14.50 -0.09
C ALA A 121 17.42 -13.27 -0.57
N LEU A 122 16.95 -13.32 -1.82
CA LEU A 122 16.02 -12.34 -2.36
C LEU A 122 14.60 -12.82 -2.03
N HIS A 123 13.84 -11.97 -1.34
CA HIS A 123 12.43 -12.17 -1.08
C HIS A 123 11.64 -11.33 -2.07
N GLU A 124 10.66 -11.91 -2.76
CA GLU A 124 9.85 -11.22 -3.76
C GLU A 124 8.36 -11.33 -3.41
N THR A 125 7.60 -10.31 -3.79
CA THR A 125 6.15 -10.22 -3.65
C THR A 125 5.64 -9.14 -4.62
N THR A 126 4.33 -8.92 -4.70
CA THR A 126 3.76 -7.85 -5.53
C THR A 126 3.05 -6.79 -4.71
N ILE A 127 3.08 -5.55 -5.23
CA ILE A 127 2.38 -4.41 -4.65
C ILE A 127 0.88 -4.60 -4.89
N ARG A 128 0.08 -4.52 -3.83
CA ARG A 128 -1.37 -4.66 -3.83
C ARG A 128 -2.05 -3.32 -4.13
N ALA A 129 -3.37 -3.36 -4.32
CA ALA A 129 -4.17 -2.17 -4.64
C ALA A 129 -4.12 -1.04 -3.57
N ASP A 130 -3.75 -1.35 -2.34
CA ASP A 130 -3.59 -0.38 -1.24
C ASP A 130 -2.17 0.21 -1.13
N GLY A 131 -1.31 -0.02 -2.13
CA GLY A 131 0.08 0.46 -2.16
C GLY A 131 1.03 -0.32 -1.24
N LYS A 132 0.59 -1.45 -0.68
CA LYS A 132 1.41 -2.29 0.20
C LYS A 132 1.85 -3.57 -0.49
N ALA A 133 3.02 -4.06 -0.11
CA ALA A 133 3.44 -5.42 -0.37
C ALA A 133 3.75 -6.10 0.97
N TRP A 134 3.49 -7.40 1.10
CA TRP A 134 3.74 -8.11 2.36
C TRP A 134 4.13 -9.57 2.17
N TRP A 135 4.88 -10.06 3.16
CA TRP A 135 5.15 -11.48 3.42
C TRP A 135 4.49 -11.84 4.75
N SER A 136 4.05 -13.10 4.88
CA SER A 136 3.33 -13.61 6.06
C SER A 136 3.98 -14.89 6.59
N ASP A 137 3.66 -15.23 7.83
CA ASP A 137 3.89 -16.54 8.44
C ASP A 137 5.36 -17.00 8.35
N GLU A 138 5.67 -18.15 7.75
CA GLU A 138 7.02 -18.72 7.68
C GLU A 138 8.02 -17.78 7.00
N GLU A 139 7.63 -17.19 5.86
CA GLU A 139 8.50 -16.27 5.11
C GLU A 139 8.70 -14.94 5.87
N ALA A 140 7.67 -14.46 6.57
CA ALA A 140 7.82 -13.31 7.47
C ALA A 140 8.76 -13.63 8.64
N ALA A 141 8.63 -14.82 9.25
CA ALA A 141 9.50 -15.25 10.35
C ALA A 141 10.97 -15.37 9.90
N LYS A 142 11.22 -15.93 8.71
CA LYS A 142 12.54 -15.97 8.08
C LYS A 142 13.11 -14.56 7.87
N ILE A 143 12.37 -13.65 7.23
CA ILE A 143 12.81 -12.26 7.01
C ILE A 143 13.11 -11.57 8.35
N ILE A 144 12.30 -11.77 9.39
CA ILE A 144 12.52 -11.20 10.72
C ILE A 144 13.81 -11.74 11.34
N LEU A 145 14.08 -13.05 11.26
CA LEU A 145 15.32 -13.65 11.75
C LEU A 145 16.55 -13.11 11.02
N GLU A 146 16.48 -13.00 9.68
CA GLU A 146 17.51 -12.36 8.88
C GLU A 146 17.71 -10.90 9.34
N MET A 147 16.63 -10.13 9.50
CA MET A 147 16.68 -8.74 9.96
C MET A 147 17.27 -8.58 11.36
N GLN A 148 17.08 -9.56 12.27
CA GLN A 148 17.67 -9.56 13.61
C GLN A 148 19.18 -9.86 13.63
N ALA A 149 19.70 -10.52 12.60
CA ALA A 149 21.11 -10.86 12.44
C ALA A 149 21.87 -9.86 11.53
N GLY A 150 21.15 -9.23 10.59
CA GLY A 150 21.70 -8.31 9.59
C GLY A 150 21.96 -6.88 10.09
N ARG A 151 22.60 -6.09 9.23
CA ARG A 151 22.98 -4.69 9.45
C ARG A 151 22.23 -3.72 8.56
N LYS A 152 21.71 -4.17 7.41
CA LYS A 152 20.87 -3.38 6.51
C LYS A 152 19.81 -4.25 5.84
N VAL A 153 18.63 -3.68 5.61
CA VAL A 153 17.66 -4.21 4.66
C VAL A 153 17.59 -3.27 3.47
N VAL A 154 17.57 -3.83 2.27
CA VAL A 154 17.33 -3.10 1.02
C VAL A 154 16.06 -3.64 0.42
N TYR A 155 15.11 -2.76 0.09
CA TYR A 155 13.95 -3.12 -0.70
C TYR A 155 13.89 -2.27 -1.97
N ARG A 156 13.55 -2.90 -3.09
CA ARG A 156 13.47 -2.28 -4.41
C ARG A 156 12.01 -2.15 -4.82
N VAL A 157 11.62 -0.94 -5.19
CA VAL A 157 10.27 -0.56 -5.59
C VAL A 157 10.30 0.20 -6.91
N GLN A 158 9.31 0.01 -7.77
CA GLN A 158 9.16 0.75 -9.03
C GLN A 158 7.97 1.70 -8.93
N THR A 159 8.22 3.00 -9.12
CA THR A 159 7.26 4.09 -8.91
C THR A 159 6.83 4.74 -10.22
N LEU A 160 5.71 5.46 -10.21
CA LEU A 160 5.21 6.26 -11.33
C LEU A 160 5.58 7.75 -11.14
N PRO A 161 5.81 8.52 -12.23
CA PRO A 161 5.64 8.13 -13.63
C PRO A 161 6.90 7.59 -14.31
N ASP A 162 8.07 7.68 -13.69
CA ASP A 162 9.35 7.34 -14.32
C ASP A 162 9.53 5.83 -14.57
N GLY A 163 8.84 4.99 -13.80
CA GLY A 163 8.98 3.54 -13.90
C GLY A 163 10.37 3.05 -13.54
N MET A 164 11.19 3.85 -12.86
CA MET A 164 12.57 3.48 -12.53
C MET A 164 12.61 2.76 -11.17
N PRO A 165 13.20 1.56 -11.07
CA PRO A 165 13.35 0.87 -9.79
C PRO A 165 14.29 1.64 -8.85
N ARG A 166 13.84 1.88 -7.62
CA ARG A 166 14.56 2.61 -6.57
C ARG A 166 14.89 1.69 -5.41
N ASP A 167 16.15 1.68 -5.01
CA ASP A 167 16.64 0.94 -3.83
C ASP A 167 16.47 1.78 -2.55
N MET A 168 15.49 1.45 -1.74
CA MET A 168 15.31 2.00 -0.39
C MET A 168 16.19 1.21 0.59
N ARG A 169 16.92 1.90 1.46
CA ARG A 169 17.88 1.30 2.40
C ARG A 169 17.53 1.70 3.82
N VAL A 170 17.46 0.72 4.73
CA VAL A 170 17.17 0.93 6.15
C VAL A 170 18.23 0.22 6.99
N SER A 171 18.76 0.93 8.00
CA SER A 171 19.71 0.36 8.97
C SER A 171 19.01 -0.64 9.88
N LEU A 172 19.57 -1.83 10.04
CA LEU A 172 19.08 -2.85 10.98
C LEU A 172 19.83 -2.85 12.32
N VAL A 173 20.87 -2.04 12.47
CA VAL A 173 21.67 -1.96 13.72
C VAL A 173 20.80 -1.82 14.98
N PRO A 174 19.77 -0.94 15.04
CA PRO A 174 18.86 -0.89 16.18
C PRO A 174 17.68 -1.86 16.12
N PHE A 175 17.43 -2.54 14.99
CA PHE A 175 16.22 -3.35 14.76
C PHE A 175 16.06 -4.45 15.80
N LYS A 176 17.12 -5.21 16.12
CA LYS A 176 17.07 -6.27 17.14
C LYS A 176 16.57 -5.75 18.50
N ARG A 177 16.99 -4.55 18.90
CA ARG A 177 16.54 -3.91 20.16
C ARG A 177 15.09 -3.40 20.04
N ALA A 178 14.73 -2.78 18.92
CA ALA A 178 13.36 -2.33 18.67
C ALA A 178 12.38 -3.52 18.66
N PHE A 179 12.73 -4.64 18.04
CA PHE A 179 11.93 -5.87 18.00
C PHE A 179 11.81 -6.54 19.39
N GLN A 180 12.86 -6.49 20.22
CA GLN A 180 12.77 -6.94 21.62
C GLN A 180 11.79 -6.10 22.44
N ILE A 181 11.82 -4.77 22.29
CA ILE A 181 10.84 -3.87 22.93
C ILE A 181 9.44 -4.20 22.45
N TYR A 182 9.26 -4.33 21.13
CA TYR A 182 8.00 -4.73 20.50
C TYR A 182 7.42 -6.03 21.07
N ARG A 183 8.22 -7.12 21.13
CA ARG A 183 7.80 -8.41 21.74
C ARG A 183 7.61 -8.35 23.26
N SER A 184 8.22 -7.38 23.94
CA SER A 184 7.93 -7.13 25.36
C SER A 184 6.56 -6.46 25.53
N VAL A 185 6.29 -5.43 24.73
CA VAL A 185 5.06 -4.64 24.75
C VAL A 185 3.84 -5.48 24.34
N LEU A 186 3.97 -6.31 23.30
CA LEU A 186 2.95 -7.30 22.93
C LEU A 186 2.59 -8.23 24.09
N ARG A 187 3.60 -8.76 24.81
CA ARG A 187 3.37 -9.67 25.95
C ARG A 187 2.76 -8.95 27.16
N SER A 188 3.21 -7.74 27.49
CA SER A 188 2.65 -6.97 28.62
C SER A 188 1.22 -6.52 28.39
N HIS A 189 0.77 -6.50 27.13
CA HIS A 189 -0.60 -6.13 26.79
C HIS A 189 -1.46 -7.32 26.33
N ALA A 190 -0.99 -8.57 26.42
CA ALA A 190 -1.47 -9.75 25.69
C ALA A 190 -2.98 -10.11 25.74
N GLY A 191 -3.81 -9.41 26.51
CA GLY A 191 -5.21 -9.15 26.10
C GLY A 191 -5.27 -8.15 24.92
N LEU A 192 -4.58 -8.46 23.82
CA LEU A 192 -4.60 -7.72 22.54
C LEU A 192 -5.31 -8.48 21.41
N VAL A 193 -5.53 -9.78 21.58
CA VAL A 193 -6.19 -10.65 20.60
C VAL A 193 -7.03 -11.68 21.35
N ASP A 194 -8.30 -11.35 21.55
CA ASP A 194 -9.41 -12.27 21.78
C ASP A 194 -10.45 -12.02 20.67
#